data_AF-A0A8H7CQC7-F1
#
_entry.id   AF-A0A8H7CQC7-F1
#
_cell.length_a   1.000
_cell.length_b   1.000
_cell.length_c   1.000
_cell.angle_alpha   90.00
_cell.angle_beta   90.00
_cell.angle_gamma   90.00
#
_symmetry.space_group_name_H-M   'P 1'
#
loop_
_entity.id
_entity.type
_entity.pdbx_description
1 polymer ?
#
loop_
_entity_poly.entity_id
_entity_poly.type
_entity_poly.pdbx_seq_one_letter_code
_entity_poly.pdbx_strand_id
1 'polypeptide(L)'
;MSASTTSVVCNVEVHAFEAVLILSSCWVAADGAPSPIPCGILIDTPRPHGGPSLQRLLSGADISGLSSVAVLAKAGILLKRIIWFADSSASAPDLVMFSSLERRLLAFRAQLPPLPGDQVLILTHAQTDLALLRLHAPYSSTWEHSRFQALASCARIIEGIKGLKKINLRHIDPVFGPIYWTIANFYISEIILASERNQDFNFPDDFHNSPAGLGQLMDWLAWLAPHSPIFDRCLVDIRMAVDTLH
;
A
#
# COMPACT_ATOMS: atom_id res chain seq x y z
N MET A 1 -36.90 -5.62 -29.64
CA MET A 1 -35.47 -5.25 -29.54
C MET A 1 -35.37 -4.06 -28.58
N SER A 2 -35.19 -4.30 -27.28
CA SER A 2 -35.18 -3.22 -26.27
C SER A 2 -34.38 -3.61 -25.01
N ALA A 3 -33.18 -4.18 -25.19
CA ALA A 3 -32.34 -4.65 -24.08
C ALA A 3 -30.97 -3.93 -23.98
N SER A 4 -30.74 -2.85 -24.74
CA SER A 4 -29.39 -2.27 -24.88
C SER A 4 -29.08 -1.08 -23.97
N THR A 5 -30.08 -0.47 -23.32
CA THR A 5 -29.88 0.78 -22.55
C THR A 5 -29.63 0.54 -21.06
N THR A 6 -30.16 -0.55 -20.49
CA THR A 6 -30.01 -0.86 -19.05
C THR A 6 -28.61 -1.34 -18.68
N SER A 7 -27.87 -1.97 -19.60
CA SER A 7 -26.50 -2.44 -19.33
C SER A 7 -25.47 -1.31 -19.28
N VAL A 8 -25.68 -0.25 -20.05
CA VAL A 8 -24.74 0.88 -20.14
C VAL A 8 -24.76 1.73 -18.86
N VAL A 9 -25.94 1.96 -18.28
CA VAL A 9 -26.08 2.73 -17.03
C VAL A 9 -25.42 2.00 -15.85
N CYS A 10 -25.63 0.68 -15.76
CA CYS A 10 -24.99 -0.16 -14.72
C CYS A 10 -23.46 -0.11 -14.80
N ASN A 11 -22.88 -0.10 -16.00
CA ASN A 11 -21.43 -0.04 -16.17
C ASN A 11 -20.83 1.30 -15.71
N VAL A 12 -21.51 2.42 -15.96
CA VAL A 12 -21.04 3.76 -15.57
C VAL A 12 -21.05 3.93 -14.05
N GLU A 13 -22.09 3.47 -13.38
CA GLU A 13 -22.24 3.57 -11.92
C GLU A 13 -21.16 2.75 -11.19
N VAL A 14 -20.83 1.57 -11.69
CA VAL A 14 -19.80 0.71 -11.08
C VAL A 14 -18.40 1.29 -11.26
N HIS A 15 -18.09 1.83 -12.43
CA HIS A 15 -16.80 2.51 -12.64
C HIS A 15 -16.67 3.77 -11.79
N ALA A 16 -17.75 4.56 -11.64
CA ALA A 16 -17.75 5.71 -10.75
C ALA A 16 -17.53 5.29 -9.28
N PHE A 17 -18.16 4.21 -8.85
CA PHE A 17 -17.97 3.66 -7.51
C PHE A 17 -16.54 3.16 -7.28
N GLU A 18 -15.96 2.39 -8.22
CA GLU A 18 -14.57 1.93 -8.16
C GLU A 18 -13.60 3.13 -8.13
N ALA A 19 -13.84 4.16 -8.93
CA ALA A 19 -13.04 5.37 -8.93
C ALA A 19 -13.10 6.10 -7.58
N VAL A 20 -14.28 6.23 -6.96
CA VAL A 20 -14.42 6.84 -5.62
C VAL A 20 -13.69 6.01 -4.56
N LEU A 21 -13.76 4.68 -4.64
CA LEU A 21 -13.01 3.80 -3.73
C LEU A 21 -11.49 3.96 -3.91
N ILE A 22 -11.03 4.02 -5.17
CA ILE A 22 -9.62 4.24 -5.48
C ILE A 22 -9.18 5.60 -4.97
N LEU A 23 -9.90 6.68 -5.26
CA LEU A 23 -9.59 8.02 -4.75
C LEU A 23 -9.58 8.05 -3.22
N SER A 24 -10.56 7.43 -2.57
CA SER A 24 -10.58 7.30 -1.12
C SER A 24 -9.39 6.50 -0.60
N SER A 25 -8.92 5.49 -1.32
CA SER A 25 -7.75 4.71 -0.93
C SER A 25 -6.45 5.49 -1.14
N CYS A 26 -6.36 6.29 -2.20
CA CYS A 26 -5.25 7.18 -2.46
C CYS A 26 -5.17 8.26 -1.39
N TRP A 27 -6.31 8.83 -0.96
CA TRP A 27 -6.37 9.75 0.17
C TRP A 27 -5.84 9.10 1.44
N VAL A 28 -6.35 7.91 1.77
CA VAL A 28 -5.94 7.15 2.96
C VAL A 28 -4.46 6.78 2.91
N ALA A 29 -3.95 6.40 1.74
CA ALA A 29 -2.53 6.14 1.54
C ALA A 29 -1.68 7.41 1.72
N ALA A 30 -2.22 8.56 1.31
CA ALA A 30 -1.50 9.82 1.34
C ALA A 30 -1.46 10.48 2.72
N ASP A 31 -2.63 10.58 3.35
CA ASP A 31 -2.82 11.25 4.64
C ASP A 31 -2.51 10.31 5.81
N GLY A 32 -2.67 8.99 5.61
CA GLY A 32 -2.55 8.01 6.68
C GLY A 32 -3.74 8.00 7.65
N ALA A 33 -4.71 8.89 7.48
CA ALA A 33 -5.92 8.96 8.29
C ALA A 33 -7.04 8.07 7.72
N PRO A 34 -7.96 7.58 8.57
CA PRO A 34 -9.14 6.86 8.10
C PRO A 34 -10.02 7.75 7.20
N SER A 35 -10.44 7.21 6.06
CA SER A 35 -11.36 7.95 5.17
C SER A 35 -12.75 8.10 5.82
N PRO A 36 -13.43 9.23 5.59
CA PRO A 36 -14.75 9.51 6.17
C PRO A 36 -15.86 8.58 5.62
N ILE A 37 -15.60 7.85 4.53
CA ILE A 37 -16.54 6.86 4.01
C ILE A 37 -16.51 5.64 4.97
N PRO A 38 -17.62 5.22 5.61
CA PRO A 38 -17.54 4.17 6.61
C PRO A 38 -17.11 2.81 6.04
N CYS A 39 -16.16 2.13 6.68
CA CYS A 39 -15.70 0.78 6.31
C CYS A 39 -16.75 -0.33 6.50
N GLY A 40 -17.86 -0.02 7.18
CA GLY A 40 -18.91 -0.95 7.57
C GLY A 40 -20.15 -0.95 6.66
N ILE A 41 -20.23 -0.06 5.65
CA ILE A 41 -21.35 -0.13 4.71
C ILE A 41 -21.11 -1.34 3.80
N LEU A 42 -21.96 -2.35 3.98
CA LEU A 42 -22.10 -3.53 3.13
C LEU A 42 -22.66 -3.08 1.76
N ILE A 43 -21.86 -2.36 0.99
CA ILE A 43 -22.20 -2.03 -0.39
C ILE A 43 -21.84 -3.25 -1.22
N ASP A 44 -22.83 -4.12 -1.42
CA ASP A 44 -22.74 -5.23 -2.35
C ASP A 44 -22.90 -4.67 -3.76
N THR A 45 -21.85 -4.00 -4.27
CA THR A 45 -21.89 -3.40 -5.60
C THR A 45 -21.84 -4.52 -6.64
N PRO A 46 -22.91 -4.70 -7.46
CA PRO A 46 -22.88 -5.66 -8.55
C PRO A 46 -21.80 -5.23 -9.55
N ARG A 47 -21.06 -6.20 -10.09
CA ARG A 47 -20.02 -5.90 -11.10
C ARG A 47 -20.62 -5.77 -12.51
N PRO A 48 -20.01 -4.98 -13.40
CA PRO A 48 -20.49 -4.73 -14.76
C PRO A 48 -20.60 -6.01 -15.60
N HIS A 49 -19.86 -7.05 -15.22
CA HIS A 49 -19.70 -8.30 -15.98
C HIS A 49 -20.16 -9.56 -15.22
N GLY A 50 -20.98 -9.41 -14.18
CA GLY A 50 -21.48 -10.58 -13.41
C GLY A 50 -20.40 -11.32 -12.60
N GLY A 51 -19.26 -10.67 -12.34
CA GLY A 51 -18.20 -11.19 -11.49
C GLY A 51 -18.60 -11.24 -10.00
N PRO A 52 -17.78 -11.90 -9.14
CA PRO A 52 -18.04 -11.95 -7.71
C PRO A 52 -18.20 -10.53 -7.14
N SER A 53 -19.21 -10.36 -6.28
CA SER A 53 -19.47 -9.07 -5.64
C SER A 53 -18.29 -8.60 -4.81
N LEU A 54 -18.24 -7.30 -4.47
CA LEU A 54 -17.21 -6.74 -3.59
C LEU A 54 -17.09 -7.54 -2.29
N GLN A 55 -18.20 -8.02 -1.74
CA GLN A 55 -18.20 -8.85 -0.54
C GLN A 55 -17.54 -10.20 -0.77
N ARG A 56 -17.87 -10.90 -1.86
CA ARG A 56 -17.19 -12.17 -2.23
C ARG A 56 -15.70 -11.96 -2.48
N LEU A 57 -15.35 -10.84 -3.09
CA LEU A 57 -13.97 -10.48 -3.34
C LEU A 57 -13.22 -10.26 -2.03
N LEU A 58 -13.80 -9.50 -1.10
CA LEU A 58 -13.24 -9.24 0.23
C LEU A 58 -13.26 -10.47 1.15
N SER A 59 -14.11 -11.47 0.88
CA SER A 59 -14.11 -12.76 1.56
C SER A 59 -13.05 -13.73 1.04
N GLY A 60 -12.20 -13.31 0.09
CA GLY A 60 -11.09 -14.10 -0.43
C GLY A 60 -11.41 -14.90 -1.69
N ALA A 61 -12.44 -14.52 -2.46
CA ALA A 61 -12.62 -15.07 -3.80
C ALA A 61 -11.38 -14.83 -4.67
N ASP A 62 -11.12 -15.78 -5.56
CA ASP A 62 -10.04 -15.74 -6.54
C ASP A 62 -10.09 -14.43 -7.36
N ILE A 63 -8.92 -13.85 -7.63
CA ILE A 63 -8.79 -12.64 -8.44
C ILE A 63 -8.60 -12.96 -9.93
N SER A 64 -8.59 -14.24 -10.31
CA SER A 64 -8.57 -14.65 -11.71
C SER A 64 -9.75 -14.04 -12.48
N GLY A 65 -9.44 -13.40 -13.61
CA GLY A 65 -10.43 -12.72 -14.47
C GLY A 65 -10.88 -11.33 -14.00
N LEU A 66 -10.31 -10.75 -12.95
CA LEU A 66 -10.61 -9.37 -12.56
C LEU A 66 -9.75 -8.36 -13.35
N SER A 67 -10.28 -7.16 -13.61
CA SER A 67 -9.50 -6.06 -14.19
C SER A 67 -8.48 -5.51 -13.18
N SER A 68 -7.37 -4.94 -13.64
CA SER A 68 -6.35 -4.32 -12.76
C SER A 68 -6.96 -3.27 -11.81
N VAL A 69 -7.95 -2.51 -12.29
CA VAL A 69 -8.68 -1.49 -11.52
C VAL A 69 -9.48 -2.13 -10.38
N ALA A 70 -10.15 -3.25 -10.65
CA ALA A 70 -10.89 -4.01 -9.65
C ALA A 70 -9.96 -4.59 -8.56
N VAL A 71 -8.76 -5.03 -8.95
CA VAL A 71 -7.75 -5.53 -8.01
C VAL A 71 -7.18 -4.38 -7.17
N LEU A 72 -6.93 -3.22 -7.80
CA LEU A 72 -6.52 -1.99 -7.10
C LEU A 72 -7.56 -1.53 -6.07
N ALA A 73 -8.84 -1.51 -6.45
CA ALA A 73 -9.92 -1.14 -5.54
C ALA A 73 -9.98 -2.07 -4.31
N LYS A 74 -9.73 -3.38 -4.49
CA LYS A 74 -9.62 -4.34 -3.38
C LYS A 74 -8.44 -4.03 -2.47
N ALA A 75 -7.26 -3.75 -3.02
CA ALA A 75 -6.09 -3.34 -2.25
C ALA A 75 -6.38 -2.09 -1.41
N GLY A 76 -7.02 -1.10 -2.02
CA GLY A 76 -7.40 0.14 -1.35
C GLY A 76 -8.39 -0.06 -0.20
N ILE A 77 -9.39 -0.92 -0.35
CA ILE A 77 -10.33 -1.27 0.74
C ILE A 77 -9.60 -1.96 1.90
N LEU A 78 -8.70 -2.90 1.59
CA LEU A 78 -7.92 -3.59 2.62
C LEU A 78 -7.05 -2.59 3.39
N LEU A 79 -6.29 -1.75 2.68
CA LEU A 79 -5.47 -0.69 3.28
C LEU A 79 -6.29 0.19 4.24
N LYS A 80 -7.46 0.64 3.78
CA LYS A 80 -8.35 1.48 4.60
C LYS A 80 -8.85 0.78 5.86
N ARG A 81 -9.21 -0.50 5.77
CA ARG A 81 -9.62 -1.30 6.94
C ARG A 81 -8.49 -1.43 7.95
N ILE A 82 -7.26 -1.58 7.48
CA ILE A 82 -6.09 -1.69 8.35
C ILE A 82 -5.75 -0.37 9.02
N ILE A 83 -5.81 0.74 8.29
CA ILE A 83 -5.58 2.06 8.89
C ILE A 83 -6.63 2.32 9.97
N TRP A 84 -7.89 2.00 9.72
CA TRP A 84 -8.94 2.10 10.73
C TRP A 84 -8.67 1.19 11.95
N PHE A 85 -8.23 -0.05 11.72
CA PHE A 85 -7.84 -0.96 12.79
C PHE A 85 -6.66 -0.42 13.60
N ALA A 86 -5.58 0.01 12.94
CA ALA A 86 -4.37 0.52 13.57
C ALA A 86 -4.63 1.77 14.41
N ASP A 87 -5.47 2.69 13.91
CA ASP A 87 -5.90 3.90 14.64
C ASP A 87 -6.69 3.54 15.91
N SER A 88 -7.62 2.59 15.80
CA SER A 88 -8.43 2.13 16.95
C SER A 88 -7.68 1.24 17.95
N SER A 89 -6.57 0.61 17.55
CA SER A 89 -5.86 -0.42 18.33
C SER A 89 -4.41 -0.03 18.67
N ALA A 90 -4.12 1.27 18.69
CA ALA A 90 -2.76 1.79 18.85
C ALA A 90 -2.08 1.39 20.17
N SER A 91 -2.83 1.21 21.26
CA SER A 91 -2.28 0.87 22.58
C SER A 91 -2.22 -0.64 22.86
N ALA A 92 -3.13 -1.42 22.28
CA ALA A 92 -3.18 -2.87 22.45
C ALA A 92 -3.92 -3.51 21.27
N PRO A 93 -3.25 -4.38 20.49
CA PRO A 93 -3.89 -5.05 19.36
C PRO A 93 -4.91 -6.08 19.85
N ASP A 94 -6.12 -6.04 19.29
CA ASP A 94 -6.96 -7.24 19.23
C ASP A 94 -6.26 -8.28 18.35
N LEU A 95 -5.62 -9.26 18.99
CA LEU A 95 -4.83 -10.30 18.32
C LEU A 95 -5.66 -11.12 17.33
N VAL A 96 -6.95 -11.35 17.62
CA VAL A 96 -7.84 -12.13 16.73
C VAL A 96 -8.09 -11.35 15.44
N MET A 97 -8.40 -10.06 15.58
CA MET A 97 -8.62 -9.18 14.44
C MET A 97 -7.31 -8.95 13.66
N PHE A 98 -6.20 -8.73 14.35
CA PHE A 98 -4.86 -8.57 13.76
C PHE A 98 -4.51 -9.77 12.86
N SER A 99 -4.52 -10.99 13.40
CA SER A 99 -4.16 -12.20 12.65
C SER A 99 -5.17 -12.50 11.53
N SER A 100 -6.43 -12.12 11.69
CA SER A 100 -7.43 -12.21 10.61
C SER A 100 -7.13 -11.26 9.46
N LEU A 101 -6.75 -10.01 9.74
CA LEU A 101 -6.37 -9.02 8.73
C LEU A 101 -5.07 -9.39 8.03
N GLU A 102 -4.03 -9.79 8.79
CA GLU A 102 -2.74 -10.23 8.27
C GLU A 102 -2.91 -11.40 7.29
N ARG A 103 -3.62 -12.46 7.69
CA ARG A 103 -3.89 -13.62 6.85
C ARG A 103 -4.62 -13.25 5.56
N ARG A 104 -5.60 -12.35 5.62
CA ARG A 104 -6.34 -11.89 4.43
C ARG A 104 -5.45 -11.08 3.48
N LEU A 105 -4.60 -10.21 4.02
CA LEU A 105 -3.63 -9.46 3.22
C LEU A 105 -2.61 -10.37 2.55
N LEU A 106 -2.01 -11.29 3.30
CA LEU A 106 -1.01 -12.21 2.75
C LEU A 106 -1.61 -13.13 1.69
N ALA A 107 -2.84 -13.64 1.93
CA ALA A 107 -3.56 -14.42 0.94
C ALA A 107 -3.88 -13.61 -0.32
N PHE A 108 -4.33 -12.36 -0.18
CA PHE A 108 -4.57 -11.49 -1.32
C PHE A 108 -3.28 -11.19 -2.09
N ARG A 109 -2.19 -10.88 -1.37
CA ARG A 109 -0.88 -10.61 -1.95
C ARG A 109 -0.35 -11.81 -2.74
N ALA A 110 -0.51 -13.02 -2.21
CA ALA A 110 -0.09 -14.25 -2.88
C ALA A 110 -0.86 -14.53 -4.19
N GLN A 111 -2.05 -13.94 -4.35
CA GLN A 111 -2.85 -14.04 -5.56
C GLN A 111 -2.46 -13.00 -6.62
N LEU A 112 -1.75 -11.93 -6.25
CA LEU A 112 -1.41 -10.85 -7.18
C LEU A 112 -0.51 -11.35 -8.33
N PRO A 113 -0.76 -10.91 -9.58
CA PRO A 113 0.13 -11.25 -10.69
C PRO A 113 1.56 -10.74 -10.45
N PRO A 114 2.59 -11.43 -10.96
CA PRO A 114 3.99 -11.04 -10.76
C PRO A 114 4.32 -9.71 -11.46
N LEU A 115 5.37 -9.03 -10.97
CA LEU A 115 5.93 -7.83 -11.58
C LEU A 115 7.01 -8.20 -12.65
N PRO A 116 7.27 -7.34 -13.65
CA PRO A 116 6.64 -6.05 -13.91
C PRO A 116 5.26 -6.20 -14.58
N GLY A 117 4.31 -5.38 -14.13
CA GLY A 117 2.96 -5.27 -14.69
C GLY A 117 2.70 -3.91 -15.34
N ASP A 118 1.43 -3.57 -15.53
CA ASP A 118 1.04 -2.19 -15.81
C ASP A 118 1.21 -1.30 -14.56
N GLN A 119 1.06 0.01 -14.71
CA GLN A 119 1.17 0.97 -13.61
C GLN A 119 0.17 0.69 -12.48
N VAL A 120 -1.04 0.25 -12.84
CA VAL A 120 -2.14 -0.05 -11.91
C VAL A 120 -1.79 -1.24 -11.02
N LEU A 121 -1.18 -2.27 -11.60
CA LEU A 121 -0.72 -3.45 -10.89
C LEU A 121 0.47 -3.11 -9.98
N ILE A 122 1.40 -2.28 -10.42
CA ILE A 122 2.48 -1.81 -9.55
C ILE A 122 1.91 -1.03 -8.35
N LEU A 123 0.95 -0.13 -8.60
CA LEU A 123 0.27 0.58 -7.53
C LEU A 123 -0.53 -0.37 -6.61
N THR A 124 -1.13 -1.42 -7.17
CA THR A 124 -1.84 -2.45 -6.39
C THR A 124 -0.90 -3.19 -5.45
N HIS A 125 0.27 -3.60 -5.94
CA HIS A 125 1.33 -4.19 -5.09
C HIS A 125 1.77 -3.20 -4.01
N ALA A 126 2.05 -1.95 -4.39
CA ALA A 126 2.49 -0.91 -3.45
C ALA A 126 1.45 -0.64 -2.36
N GLN A 127 0.16 -0.55 -2.68
CA GLN A 127 -0.91 -0.37 -1.69
C GLN A 127 -1.08 -1.61 -0.80
N THR A 128 -0.94 -2.81 -1.35
CA THR A 128 -1.04 -4.05 -0.57
C THR A 128 0.11 -4.19 0.42
N ASP A 129 1.34 -3.90 0.00
CA ASP A 129 2.50 -3.91 0.88
C ASP A 129 2.48 -2.71 1.86
N LEU A 130 1.96 -1.54 1.46
CA LEU A 130 1.72 -0.42 2.39
C LEU A 130 0.71 -0.82 3.47
N ALA A 131 -0.31 -1.60 3.13
CA ALA A 131 -1.28 -2.10 4.08
C ALA A 131 -0.62 -3.03 5.11
N LEU A 132 0.28 -3.93 4.67
CA LEU A 132 1.08 -4.75 5.59
C LEU A 132 1.99 -3.88 6.48
N LEU A 133 2.68 -2.89 5.90
CA LEU A 133 3.49 -1.94 6.66
C LEU A 133 2.65 -1.25 7.74
N ARG A 134 1.48 -0.71 7.40
CA ARG A 134 0.58 -0.02 8.34
C ARG A 134 0.02 -0.95 9.42
N LEU A 135 -0.18 -2.23 9.12
CA LEU A 135 -0.62 -3.22 10.12
C LEU A 135 0.48 -3.49 11.16
N HIS A 136 1.73 -3.62 10.70
CA HIS A 136 2.84 -4.09 11.54
C HIS A 136 3.66 -2.97 12.19
N ALA A 137 3.77 -1.79 11.56
CA ALA A 137 4.62 -0.69 12.03
C ALA A 137 4.34 -0.25 13.48
N PRO A 138 3.07 -0.12 13.96
CA PRO A 138 2.80 0.25 15.34
C PRO A 138 3.38 -0.72 16.38
N TYR A 139 3.62 -1.97 15.98
CA TYR A 139 4.09 -3.04 16.86
C TYR A 139 5.56 -3.40 16.62
N SER A 140 6.29 -2.69 15.74
CA SER A 140 7.68 -3.03 15.37
C SER A 140 8.66 -2.92 16.55
N SER A 141 8.39 -2.02 17.50
CA SER A 141 9.22 -1.84 18.69
C SER A 141 9.08 -3.00 19.70
N THR A 142 7.93 -3.68 19.69
CA THR A 142 7.53 -4.68 20.69
C THR A 142 7.62 -6.11 20.15
N TRP A 143 7.26 -6.32 18.88
CA TRP A 143 7.21 -7.65 18.26
C TRP A 143 8.17 -7.74 17.08
N GLU A 144 9.17 -8.61 17.23
CA GLU A 144 10.20 -8.83 16.21
C GLU A 144 9.61 -9.29 14.86
N HIS A 145 8.62 -10.20 14.87
CA HIS A 145 7.88 -10.60 13.66
C HIS A 145 7.27 -9.39 12.92
N SER A 146 6.65 -8.46 13.66
CA SER A 146 6.06 -7.27 13.04
C SER A 146 7.10 -6.33 12.48
N ARG A 147 8.22 -6.17 13.18
CA ARG A 147 9.37 -5.42 12.67
C ARG A 147 9.88 -5.99 11.35
N PHE A 148 10.12 -7.29 11.28
CA PHE A 148 10.57 -7.95 10.05
C PHE A 148 9.53 -7.80 8.93
N GLN A 149 8.25 -8.01 9.23
CA GLN A 149 7.21 -7.91 8.22
C GLN A 149 7.02 -6.48 7.69
N ALA A 150 7.20 -5.46 8.53
CA ALA A 150 7.20 -4.06 8.13
C ALA A 150 8.39 -3.75 7.20
N LEU A 151 9.61 -4.14 7.57
CA LEU A 151 10.82 -3.97 6.75
C LEU A 151 10.72 -4.73 5.41
N ALA A 152 10.19 -5.96 5.45
CA ALA A 152 9.90 -6.77 4.28
C ALA A 152 8.96 -6.04 3.32
N SER A 153 7.93 -5.39 3.85
CA SER A 153 6.96 -4.63 3.05
C SER A 153 7.62 -3.41 2.41
N CYS A 154 8.44 -2.66 3.14
CA CYS A 154 9.23 -1.56 2.59
C CYS A 154 10.12 -1.99 1.41
N ALA A 155 10.88 -3.09 1.58
CA ALA A 155 11.76 -3.62 0.55
C ALA A 155 10.99 -4.02 -0.72
N ARG A 156 9.82 -4.65 -0.57
CA ARG A 156 8.98 -5.05 -1.72
C ARG A 156 8.38 -3.85 -2.44
N ILE A 157 8.02 -2.77 -1.74
CA ILE A 157 7.56 -1.55 -2.40
C ILE A 157 8.70 -0.93 -3.21
N ILE A 158 9.93 -0.88 -2.67
CA ILE A 158 11.13 -0.41 -3.39
C ILE A 158 11.38 -1.25 -4.65
N GLU A 159 11.24 -2.58 -4.56
CA GLU A 159 11.35 -3.45 -5.73
C GLU A 159 10.28 -3.15 -6.79
N GLY A 160 9.07 -2.79 -6.36
CA GLY A 160 8.01 -2.28 -7.23
C GLY A 160 8.42 -1.04 -8.06
N ILE A 161 9.23 -0.14 -7.47
CA ILE A 161 9.75 1.05 -8.16
C ILE A 161 10.68 0.66 -9.32
N LYS A 162 11.50 -0.38 -9.14
CA LYS A 162 12.33 -0.92 -10.23
C LYS A 162 11.46 -1.38 -11.40
N GLY A 163 10.26 -1.89 -11.10
CA GLY A 163 9.23 -2.19 -12.09
C GLY A 163 8.80 -0.96 -12.89
N LEU A 164 8.56 0.19 -12.25
CA LEU A 164 8.19 1.45 -12.91
C LEU A 164 9.24 1.92 -13.93
N LYS A 165 10.53 1.83 -13.58
CA LYS A 165 11.61 2.20 -14.49
C LYS A 165 11.63 1.33 -15.74
N LYS A 166 11.33 0.02 -15.61
CA LYS A 166 11.31 -0.93 -16.73
C LYS A 166 10.19 -0.63 -17.72
N ILE A 167 9.03 -0.15 -17.25
CA ILE A 167 7.88 0.14 -18.12
C ILE A 167 7.91 1.55 -18.75
N ASN A 168 8.91 2.37 -18.43
CA ASN A 168 9.20 3.66 -19.06
C ASN A 168 7.97 4.58 -19.24
N LEU A 169 7.23 4.79 -18.16
CA LEU A 169 6.02 5.59 -18.19
C LEU A 169 6.33 7.08 -18.38
N ARG A 170 5.52 7.75 -19.21
CA ARG A 170 5.55 9.22 -19.36
C ARG A 170 4.96 9.93 -18.15
N HIS A 171 3.98 9.31 -17.51
CA HIS A 171 3.26 9.86 -16.36
C HIS A 171 3.31 8.87 -15.21
N ILE A 172 3.68 9.36 -14.04
CA ILE A 172 3.76 8.56 -12.82
C ILE A 172 2.69 9.08 -11.88
N ASP A 173 1.93 8.16 -11.29
CA ASP A 173 0.82 8.48 -10.41
C ASP A 173 1.38 9.18 -9.16
N PRO A 174 0.93 10.41 -8.84
CA PRO A 174 1.44 11.14 -7.69
C PRO A 174 1.19 10.42 -6.36
N VAL A 175 0.24 9.47 -6.29
CA VAL A 175 -0.02 8.67 -5.08
C VAL A 175 1.22 7.90 -4.60
N PHE A 176 2.17 7.60 -5.49
CA PHE A 176 3.41 6.95 -5.11
C PHE A 176 4.24 7.79 -4.13
N GLY A 177 4.17 9.12 -4.21
CA GLY A 177 4.98 10.01 -3.38
C GLY A 177 4.71 9.81 -1.89
N PRO A 178 3.46 9.93 -1.42
CA PRO A 178 3.13 9.65 -0.03
C PRO A 178 3.39 8.20 0.44
N ILE A 179 3.27 7.21 -0.45
CA ILE A 179 3.66 5.83 -0.15
C ILE A 179 5.16 5.79 0.18
N TYR A 180 5.99 6.40 -0.65
CA TYR A 180 7.44 6.48 -0.45
C TYR A 180 7.82 7.27 0.78
N TRP A 181 7.12 8.39 1.06
CA TRP A 181 7.29 9.14 2.31
C TRP A 181 7.03 8.27 3.54
N THR A 182 5.95 7.47 3.52
CA THR A 182 5.64 6.55 4.63
C THR A 182 6.77 5.54 4.86
N ILE A 183 7.33 4.98 3.79
CA ILE A 183 8.45 4.02 3.86
C ILE A 183 9.70 4.69 4.43
N ALA A 184 10.03 5.89 3.95
CA ALA A 184 11.20 6.62 4.42
C ALA A 184 11.10 6.92 5.92
N ASN A 185 9.95 7.40 6.39
CA ASN A 185 9.72 7.64 7.81
C ASN A 185 9.86 6.38 8.65
N PHE A 186 9.39 5.24 8.15
CA PHE A 186 9.58 3.97 8.85
C PHE A 186 11.07 3.60 8.94
N TYR A 187 11.83 3.70 7.84
CA TYR A 187 13.27 3.43 7.87
C TYR A 187 14.03 4.39 8.79
N ILE A 188 13.72 5.68 8.77
CA ILE A 188 14.33 6.69 9.65
C ILE A 188 14.06 6.32 11.11
N SER A 189 12.81 5.98 11.45
CA SER A 189 12.44 5.55 12.81
C SER A 189 13.22 4.31 13.24
N GLU A 190 13.38 3.34 12.33
CA GLU A 190 14.15 2.12 12.60
C GLU A 190 15.67 2.39 12.77
N ILE A 191 16.23 3.38 12.06
CA ILE A 191 17.62 3.82 12.23
C ILE A 191 17.82 4.51 13.58
N ILE A 192 16.86 5.35 14.01
CA ILE A 192 16.89 6.01 15.33
C ILE A 192 16.82 4.95 16.45
N LEU A 193 15.88 4.01 16.35
CA LEU A 193 15.76 2.93 17.34
C LEU A 193 17.01 2.05 17.38
N ALA A 194 17.73 1.91 16.27
CA ALA A 194 19.02 1.22 16.22
C ALA A 194 20.08 1.87 17.09
N SER A 195 20.26 3.17 16.87
CA SER A 195 21.34 3.94 17.48
C SER A 195 21.11 4.04 18.98
N GLU A 196 19.86 4.21 19.41
CA GLU A 196 19.46 4.20 20.82
C GLU A 196 19.74 2.86 21.51
N ARG A 197 19.60 1.74 20.79
CA ARG A 197 19.78 0.40 21.36
C ARG A 197 21.23 -0.06 21.42
N ASN A 198 22.17 0.65 20.78
CA ASN A 198 23.56 0.20 20.59
C ASN A 198 23.65 -1.26 20.08
N GLN A 199 22.68 -1.68 19.27
CA GLN A 199 22.60 -3.04 18.74
C GLN A 199 23.17 -3.06 17.32
N ASP A 200 24.21 -3.87 17.10
CA ASP A 200 24.58 -4.30 15.76
C ASP A 200 23.42 -5.13 15.22
N PHE A 201 22.71 -4.61 14.23
CA PHE A 201 21.61 -5.33 13.64
C PHE A 201 22.13 -6.53 12.83
N ASN A 202 21.96 -7.73 13.35
CA ASN A 202 21.84 -8.93 12.52
C ASN A 202 20.46 -8.89 11.85
N PHE A 203 20.28 -8.03 10.85
CA PHE A 203 19.21 -8.26 9.89
C PHE A 203 19.54 -9.55 9.14
N PRO A 204 18.57 -10.44 8.88
CA PRO A 204 18.78 -11.51 7.93
C PRO A 204 19.27 -10.89 6.61
N ASP A 205 20.28 -11.48 5.96
CA ASP A 205 20.96 -10.94 4.77
C ASP A 205 19.98 -10.52 3.64
N ASP A 206 18.78 -11.11 3.60
CA ASP A 206 17.71 -10.81 2.64
C ASP A 206 16.94 -9.51 2.94
N PHE A 207 16.97 -9.00 4.17
CA PHE A 207 16.34 -7.75 4.56
C PHE A 207 17.37 -6.63 4.53
N HIS A 208 17.38 -5.90 3.42
CA HIS A 208 18.19 -4.70 3.25
C HIS A 208 18.30 -3.90 4.55
N ASN A 209 19.52 -3.75 5.06
CA ASN A 209 19.86 -2.85 6.15
C ASN A 209 19.09 -1.54 5.98
N SER A 210 18.35 -1.09 6.99
CA SER A 210 17.51 0.13 6.93
C SER A 210 18.21 1.32 6.24
N PRO A 211 19.51 1.59 6.47
CA PRO A 211 20.26 2.61 5.73
C PRO A 211 20.37 2.37 4.22
N ALA A 212 20.63 1.14 3.79
CA ALA A 212 20.73 0.78 2.38
C ALA A 212 19.37 0.87 1.68
N GLY A 213 18.29 0.46 2.37
CA GLY A 213 16.92 0.62 1.87
C GLY A 213 16.54 2.10 1.70
N LEU A 214 16.87 2.93 2.70
CA LEU A 214 16.64 4.37 2.65
C LEU A 214 17.45 5.05 1.53
N GLY A 215 18.73 4.70 1.37
CA GLY A 215 19.57 5.20 0.27
C GLY A 215 18.99 4.86 -1.10
N GLN A 216 18.59 3.60 -1.31
CA GLN A 216 17.90 3.19 -2.55
C GLN A 216 16.62 4.00 -2.80
N LEU A 217 15.80 4.20 -1.76
CA LEU A 217 14.58 4.98 -1.88
C LEU A 217 14.85 6.45 -2.28
N MET A 218 15.88 7.07 -1.70
CA MET A 218 16.29 8.43 -2.04
C MET A 218 16.77 8.53 -3.50
N ASP A 219 17.54 7.55 -3.99
CA ASP A 219 17.96 7.48 -5.40
C ASP A 219 16.74 7.38 -6.33
N TRP A 220 15.75 6.56 -5.94
CA TRP A 220 14.50 6.43 -6.68
C TRP A 220 13.71 7.73 -6.71
N LEU A 221 13.55 8.39 -5.56
CA LEU A 221 12.86 9.68 -5.49
C LEU A 221 13.56 10.77 -6.27
N ALA A 222 14.90 10.77 -6.32
CA ALA A 222 15.67 11.68 -7.15
C ALA A 222 15.41 11.45 -8.65
N TRP A 223 15.29 10.20 -9.09
CA TRP A 223 14.87 9.89 -10.46
C TRP A 223 13.43 10.31 -10.74
N LEU A 224 12.54 10.21 -9.75
CA LEU A 224 11.12 10.56 -9.89
C LEU A 224 10.83 12.07 -9.78
N ALA A 225 11.66 12.84 -9.09
CA ALA A 225 11.46 14.26 -8.82
C ALA A 225 11.11 15.10 -10.07
N PRO A 226 11.75 14.91 -11.23
CA PRO A 226 11.40 15.65 -12.45
C PRO A 226 9.98 15.38 -12.97
N HIS A 227 9.35 14.28 -12.56
CA HIS A 227 8.01 13.88 -13.03
C HIS A 227 6.88 14.47 -12.20
N SER A 228 7.12 14.91 -10.96
CA SER A 228 6.10 15.54 -10.11
C SER A 228 6.72 16.30 -8.93
N PRO A 229 6.24 17.52 -8.62
CA PRO A 229 6.67 18.29 -7.44
C PRO A 229 6.49 17.54 -6.11
N ILE A 230 5.56 16.58 -6.04
CA ILE A 230 5.34 15.78 -4.84
C ILE A 230 6.57 14.91 -4.54
N PHE A 231 7.18 14.31 -5.56
CA PHE A 231 8.38 13.48 -5.37
C PHE A 231 9.59 14.32 -4.95
N ASP A 232 9.74 15.50 -5.53
CA ASP A 232 10.79 16.46 -5.13
C ASP A 232 10.61 16.89 -3.68
N ARG A 233 9.38 17.23 -3.29
CA ARG A 233 9.05 17.57 -1.91
C ARG A 233 9.37 16.42 -0.95
N CYS A 234 8.92 15.20 -1.25
CA CYS A 234 9.24 14.03 -0.44
C CYS A 234 10.75 13.81 -0.31
N LEU A 235 11.52 13.98 -1.39
CA LEU A 235 12.97 13.86 -1.36
C LEU A 235 13.62 14.90 -0.44
N VAL A 236 13.19 16.16 -0.51
CA VAL A 236 13.66 17.23 0.37
C VAL A 236 13.35 16.91 1.83
N ASP A 237 12.10 16.53 2.13
CA ASP A 237 11.69 16.22 3.50
C ASP A 237 12.48 15.02 4.06
N ILE A 238 12.78 14.00 3.24
CA ILE A 238 13.59 12.84 3.65
C ILE A 238 15.04 13.26 3.91
N ARG A 239 15.63 14.09 3.05
CA ARG A 239 16.99 14.61 3.26
C ARG A 239 17.09 15.38 4.56
N MET A 240 16.14 16.28 4.82
CA MET A 240 16.08 17.03 6.07
C MET A 240 15.98 16.10 7.28
N ALA A 241 15.16 15.07 7.21
CA ALA A 241 15.04 14.10 8.31
C ALA A 241 16.32 13.28 8.51
N VAL A 242 17.01 12.89 7.43
CA VAL A 242 18.31 12.20 7.51
C VAL A 242 19.38 13.11 8.11
N ASP A 243 19.42 14.39 7.75
CA ASP A 243 20.39 15.35 8.28
C ASP A 243 20.25 15.51 9.80
N THR A 244 19.04 15.33 10.36
CA THR A 244 18.83 15.36 11.83
C THR A 244 19.35 14.13 12.58
N LEU A 245 19.78 13.09 11.87
CA LEU A 245 20.36 11.89 12.49
C LEU A 245 21.85 12.04 12.84
N HIS A 246 22.49 13.12 12.38
CA HIS A 246 23.93 13.41 12.56
C HIS A 246 24.15 14.58 13.53
#